data_AF-A0A061F6Q7-F1
#
_entry.id   AF-A0A061F6Q7-F1
#
_cell.length_a   1.000
_cell.length_b   1.000
_cell.length_c   1.000
_cell.angle_alpha   90.00
_cell.angle_beta   90.00
_cell.angle_gamma   90.00
#
_symmetry.space_group_name_H-M   'P 1'
#
loop_
_entity.id
_entity.type
_entity.pdbx_description
1 polymer ?
#
loop_
_entity_poly.entity_id
_entity_poly.type
_entity_poly.pdbx_seq_one_letter_code
_entity_poly.pdbx_strand_id
1 'polypeptide(L)'
;MGEIGGNDYNYAFEEGKNPEEIREFVPLVVHTISSAINELIELGAVTFLVPGNLPIGCSPAYLTYFQGSDKGEYDPLTGCLTWLNQFSEYHNELLQQELDQIRELHPHVNIIYADYYNIAMRFYHFPDQFGFTKTIVACCGRGVPYNYSSSMACGDPPLRTSCDDPSSYVSWDGVHFTEATYRWISKAVLKELFTIPYINSLCLPLTVNNKFISS
;
A
#
# COMPACT_ATOMS: atom_id res chain seq x y z
N MET A 1 -1.19 -11.27 -6.79
CA MET A 1 -2.36 -10.38 -6.89
C MET A 1 -1.86 -8.96 -6.93
N GLY A 2 -2.50 -8.08 -7.71
CA GLY A 2 -2.20 -6.64 -7.65
C GLY A 2 -2.67 -6.04 -6.32
N GLU A 3 -2.38 -4.75 -6.11
CA GLU A 3 -3.13 -3.95 -5.14
C GLU A 3 -4.54 -3.76 -5.72
N ILE A 4 -5.55 -4.27 -5.01
CA ILE A 4 -6.94 -4.33 -5.44
C ILE A 4 -7.77 -3.87 -4.24
N GLY A 5 -8.80 -3.05 -4.47
CA GLY A 5 -9.69 -2.56 -3.42
C GLY A 5 -9.49 -1.09 -3.05
N GLY A 6 -8.30 -0.51 -3.24
CA GLY A 6 -8.05 0.89 -2.89
C GLY A 6 -9.00 1.87 -3.57
N ASN A 7 -9.30 1.66 -4.86
CA ASN A 7 -10.22 2.52 -5.61
C ASN A 7 -11.68 2.42 -5.14
N ASP A 8 -12.11 1.25 -4.66
CA ASP A 8 -13.46 1.05 -4.09
C ASP A 8 -13.71 1.98 -2.89
N TYR A 9 -12.66 2.29 -2.14
CA TYR A 9 -12.69 3.29 -1.06
C TYR A 9 -12.48 4.70 -1.56
N ASN A 10 -11.46 4.92 -2.41
CA ASN A 10 -11.11 6.25 -2.91
C ASN A 10 -12.32 6.96 -3.54
N TYR A 11 -13.02 6.28 -4.45
CA TYR A 11 -14.20 6.89 -5.09
C TYR A 11 -15.29 7.24 -4.08
N ALA A 12 -15.54 6.38 -3.08
CA ALA A 12 -16.57 6.63 -2.08
C ALA A 12 -16.22 7.81 -1.16
N PHE A 13 -14.95 7.92 -0.74
CA PHE A 13 -14.46 9.06 0.02
C PHE A 13 -14.46 10.35 -0.79
N GLU A 14 -14.09 10.29 -2.08
CA GLU A 14 -14.10 11.45 -2.99
C GLU A 14 -15.51 11.98 -3.25
N GLU A 15 -16.51 11.10 -3.29
CA GLU A 15 -17.93 11.49 -3.36
C GLU A 15 -18.47 12.06 -2.04
N GLY A 16 -17.66 12.07 -0.97
CA GLY A 16 -18.06 12.58 0.33
C GLY A 16 -19.04 11.68 1.07
N LYS A 17 -19.03 10.37 0.79
CA LYS A 17 -19.84 9.41 1.56
C LYS A 17 -19.40 9.35 3.01
N ASN A 18 -20.32 8.94 3.87
CA ASN A 18 -20.07 8.84 5.29
C ASN A 18 -18.99 7.75 5.57
N PRO A 19 -17.94 8.03 6.36
CA PRO A 19 -16.87 7.06 6.64
C PRO A 19 -17.34 5.74 7.27
N GLU A 20 -18.37 5.78 8.13
CA GLU A 20 -18.97 4.57 8.70
C GLU A 20 -19.66 3.72 7.62
N GLU A 21 -20.33 4.34 6.64
CA GLU A 21 -20.90 3.62 5.49
C GLU A 21 -19.80 3.00 4.61
N ILE A 22 -18.69 3.72 4.39
CA ILE A 22 -17.55 3.21 3.60
C ILE A 22 -16.88 2.04 4.33
N ARG A 23 -16.86 2.04 5.67
CA ARG A 23 -16.32 0.93 6.47
C ARG A 23 -17.07 -0.38 6.20
N GLU A 24 -18.37 -0.33 5.91
CA GLU A 24 -19.16 -1.51 5.52
C GLU A 24 -18.75 -2.09 4.17
N PHE A 25 -17.98 -1.36 3.34
CA PHE A 25 -17.46 -1.89 2.08
C PHE A 25 -16.26 -2.80 2.32
N VAL A 26 -15.57 -2.68 3.46
CA VAL A 26 -14.33 -3.41 3.72
C VAL A 26 -14.52 -4.94 3.63
N PRO A 27 -15.52 -5.56 4.30
CA PRO A 27 -15.76 -6.98 4.15
C PRO A 27 -16.08 -7.40 2.71
N LEU A 28 -16.80 -6.57 1.94
CA LEU A 28 -17.16 -6.87 0.55
C LEU A 28 -15.95 -6.86 -0.37
N VAL A 29 -15.07 -5.86 -0.22
CA VAL A 29 -13.82 -5.75 -0.98
C VAL A 29 -12.89 -6.91 -0.64
N VAL A 30 -12.71 -7.21 0.64
CA VAL A 30 -11.89 -8.33 1.12
C VAL A 30 -12.43 -9.67 0.59
N HIS A 31 -13.75 -9.88 0.62
CA HIS A 31 -14.38 -11.06 0.03
C HIS A 31 -14.17 -11.15 -1.49
N THR A 32 -14.20 -10.02 -2.19
CA THR A 32 -13.94 -9.98 -3.64
C THR A 32 -12.50 -10.39 -3.95
N ILE A 33 -11.53 -9.94 -3.13
CA ILE A 33 -10.12 -10.37 -3.22
C ILE A 33 -10.01 -11.89 -2.98
N SER A 34 -10.67 -12.43 -1.93
CA SER A 34 -10.61 -13.86 -1.62
C SER A 34 -11.27 -14.72 -2.71
N SER A 35 -12.40 -14.28 -3.27
CA SER A 35 -13.05 -14.94 -4.41
C SER A 35 -12.14 -14.99 -5.63
N ALA A 36 -11.50 -13.88 -6.00
CA ALA A 36 -10.58 -13.83 -7.13
C ALA A 36 -9.36 -14.74 -6.94
N ILE A 37 -8.84 -14.86 -5.71
CA ILE A 37 -7.76 -15.79 -5.38
C ILE A 37 -8.23 -17.24 -5.59
N ASN A 38 -9.41 -17.61 -5.07
CA ASN A 38 -9.94 -18.96 -5.20
C ASN A 38 -10.20 -19.34 -6.67
N GLU A 39 -10.76 -18.45 -7.48
CA GLU A 39 -10.93 -18.67 -8.92
C GLU A 39 -9.59 -18.93 -9.62
N LEU A 40 -8.55 -18.15 -9.28
CA LEU A 40 -7.21 -18.36 -9.83
C LEU A 40 -6.58 -19.67 -9.37
N ILE A 41 -6.87 -20.13 -8.15
CA ILE A 41 -6.45 -21.46 -7.67
C ILE A 41 -7.10 -22.56 -8.50
N GLU A 42 -8.40 -22.45 -8.78
CA GLU A 42 -9.13 -23.40 -9.64
C GLU A 42 -8.56 -23.45 -11.07
N LEU A 43 -8.04 -22.32 -11.56
CA LEU A 43 -7.32 -22.22 -12.83
C LEU A 43 -5.87 -22.69 -12.79
N GLY A 44 -5.37 -23.12 -11.62
CA GLY A 44 -4.05 -23.74 -11.45
C GLY A 44 -2.94 -22.81 -10.96
N ALA A 45 -3.25 -21.60 -10.50
CA ALA A 45 -2.25 -20.75 -9.84
C ALA A 45 -1.91 -21.30 -8.44
N VAL A 46 -0.61 -21.36 -8.13
CA VAL A 46 -0.10 -22.01 -6.91
C VAL A 46 0.70 -21.08 -6.00
N THR A 47 0.87 -19.82 -6.36
CA THR A 47 1.60 -18.84 -5.54
C THR A 47 1.02 -17.45 -5.73
N PHE A 48 0.66 -16.84 -4.61
CA PHE A 48 0.02 -15.53 -4.56
C PHE A 48 0.76 -14.66 -3.56
N LEU A 49 1.25 -13.51 -4.03
CA LEU A 49 1.59 -12.38 -3.18
C LEU A 49 0.39 -11.43 -3.15
N VAL A 50 -0.08 -11.11 -1.96
CA VAL A 50 -1.27 -10.27 -1.73
C VAL A 50 -0.85 -9.11 -0.83
N PRO A 51 -0.71 -7.89 -1.37
CA PRO A 51 -0.39 -6.72 -0.56
C PRO A 51 -1.60 -6.29 0.28
N GLY A 52 -1.34 -5.89 1.51
CA GLY A 52 -2.29 -5.12 2.30
C GLY A 52 -2.44 -3.70 1.75
N ASN A 53 -3.50 -3.02 2.18
CA ASN A 53 -3.73 -1.61 1.93
C ASN A 53 -2.64 -0.74 2.58
N LEU A 54 -2.32 0.38 1.93
CA LEU A 54 -1.33 1.37 2.37
C LEU A 54 -1.88 2.25 3.51
N PRO A 55 -1.03 3.02 4.23
CA PRO A 55 -1.50 3.99 5.23
C PRO A 55 -2.14 5.20 4.53
N ILE A 56 -3.42 5.08 4.17
CA ILE A 56 -4.11 6.08 3.35
C ILE A 56 -4.30 7.41 4.07
N GLY A 57 -4.25 7.43 5.40
CA GLY A 57 -4.28 8.67 6.19
C GLY A 57 -3.07 9.56 5.96
N CYS A 58 -2.00 9.03 5.37
CA CYS A 58 -0.81 9.79 4.99
C CYS A 58 -0.85 10.32 3.54
N SER A 59 -1.88 10.00 2.75
CA SER A 59 -1.96 10.45 1.36
C SER A 59 -2.26 11.95 1.29
N PRO A 60 -1.49 12.73 0.50
CA PRO A 60 -1.77 14.15 0.28
C PRO A 60 -3.20 14.43 -0.20
N ALA A 61 -3.79 13.53 -0.99
CA ALA A 61 -5.16 13.66 -1.45
C ALA A 61 -6.15 13.64 -0.28
N TYR A 62 -6.05 12.62 0.58
CA TYR A 62 -6.90 12.49 1.76
C TYR A 62 -6.67 13.61 2.77
N LEU A 63 -5.43 14.03 2.97
CA LEU A 63 -5.08 15.15 3.82
C LEU A 63 -5.68 16.48 3.30
N THR A 64 -5.79 16.66 1.98
CA THR A 64 -6.49 17.80 1.37
C THR A 64 -8.01 17.68 1.53
N TYR A 65 -8.61 16.51 1.27
CA TYR A 65 -10.06 16.33 1.36
C TYR A 65 -10.60 16.49 2.78
N PHE A 66 -9.89 15.94 3.76
CA PHE A 66 -10.28 15.97 5.17
C PHE A 66 -9.49 17.01 5.97
N GLN A 67 -9.01 18.06 5.28
CA GLN A 67 -8.31 19.15 5.94
C GLN A 67 -9.24 19.83 6.96
N GLY A 68 -8.86 19.78 8.23
CA GLY A 68 -9.69 20.26 9.34
C GLY A 68 -8.90 21.04 10.39
N SER A 69 -9.61 21.75 11.27
CA SER A 69 -8.99 22.47 12.40
C SER A 69 -8.73 21.58 13.62
N ASP A 70 -9.33 20.40 13.68
CA ASP A 70 -9.10 19.47 14.79
C ASP A 70 -7.75 18.77 14.64
N LYS A 71 -6.77 19.27 15.39
CA LYS A 71 -5.43 18.69 15.42
C LYS A 71 -5.39 17.30 16.06
N GLY A 72 -6.43 16.91 16.81
CA GLY A 72 -6.51 15.61 17.45
C GLY A 72 -6.68 14.45 16.48
N GLU A 73 -7.14 14.72 15.25
CA GLU A 73 -7.30 13.69 14.20
C GLU A 73 -5.98 13.32 13.52
N TYR A 74 -4.95 14.14 13.68
CA TYR A 74 -3.65 13.99 13.02
C TYR A 74 -2.63 13.42 14.01
N ASP A 75 -1.87 12.42 13.57
CA ASP A 75 -0.73 11.93 14.32
C ASP A 75 0.35 13.04 14.39
N PRO A 76 0.79 13.44 15.58
CA PRO A 76 1.67 14.61 15.74
C PRO A 76 3.09 14.37 15.23
N LEU A 77 3.50 13.12 15.02
CA LEU A 77 4.83 12.77 14.55
C LEU A 77 4.89 12.72 13.01
N THR A 78 3.87 12.13 12.39
CA THR A 78 3.82 11.85 10.95
C THR A 78 3.00 12.87 10.17
N GLY A 79 2.03 13.52 10.83
CA GLY A 79 1.05 14.41 10.20
C GLY A 79 -0.04 13.66 9.45
N CYS A 80 -0.15 12.33 9.59
CA CYS A 80 -1.17 11.52 8.94
C CYS A 80 -2.50 11.55 9.71
N LEU A 81 -3.63 11.40 9.01
CA LEU A 81 -4.94 11.21 9.62
C LEU A 81 -5.04 9.83 10.27
N THR A 82 -5.20 9.82 11.59
CA THR A 82 -5.22 8.60 12.41
C THR A 82 -6.39 7.68 12.08
N TRP A 83 -7.60 8.23 11.93
CA TRP A 83 -8.81 7.45 11.66
C TRP A 83 -8.78 6.76 10.28
N LEU A 84 -8.15 7.39 9.28
CA LEU A 84 -7.94 6.78 7.95
C LEU A 84 -6.89 5.66 8.00
N ASN A 85 -5.83 5.83 8.80
CA ASN A 85 -4.88 4.75 9.02
C ASN A 85 -5.52 3.57 9.76
N GLN A 86 -6.39 3.82 10.74
CA GLN A 86 -7.20 2.79 11.40
C GLN A 86 -8.15 2.07 10.43
N PHE A 87 -8.66 2.77 9.41
CA PHE A 87 -9.43 2.17 8.33
C PHE A 87 -8.57 1.17 7.52
N SER A 88 -7.36 1.58 7.12
CA SER A 88 -6.42 0.68 6.44
C SER A 88 -6.01 -0.52 7.29
N GLU A 89 -5.76 -0.33 8.58
CA GLU A 89 -5.47 -1.41 9.53
C GLU A 89 -6.63 -2.40 9.61
N TYR A 90 -7.88 -1.91 9.72
CA TYR A 90 -9.07 -2.75 9.72
C TYR A 90 -9.22 -3.59 8.44
N HIS A 91 -8.99 -3.00 7.27
CA HIS A 91 -8.94 -3.77 6.01
C HIS A 91 -7.87 -4.87 6.07
N ASN A 92 -6.66 -4.52 6.51
CA ASN A 92 -5.53 -5.44 6.55
C ASN A 92 -5.72 -6.58 7.55
N GLU A 93 -6.40 -6.33 8.67
CA GLU A 93 -6.77 -7.37 9.64
C GLU A 93 -7.75 -8.38 9.03
N LEU A 94 -8.82 -7.91 8.38
CA LEU A 94 -9.79 -8.79 7.73
C LEU A 94 -9.18 -9.55 6.55
N LEU A 95 -8.35 -8.88 5.75
CA LEU A 95 -7.64 -9.52 4.64
C LEU A 95 -6.75 -10.65 5.16
N GLN A 96 -5.97 -10.43 6.22
CA GLN A 96 -5.14 -11.49 6.80
C GLN A 96 -5.97 -12.68 7.28
N GLN A 97 -7.11 -12.44 7.94
CA GLN A 97 -8.02 -13.51 8.38
C GLN A 97 -8.55 -14.34 7.21
N GLU A 98 -8.97 -13.70 6.11
CA GLU A 98 -9.41 -14.42 4.91
C GLU A 98 -8.28 -15.19 4.24
N LEU A 99 -7.07 -14.60 4.16
CA LEU A 99 -5.91 -15.30 3.60
C LEU A 99 -5.51 -16.52 4.45
N ASP A 100 -5.66 -16.46 5.77
CA ASP A 100 -5.46 -17.61 6.66
C ASP A 100 -6.47 -18.73 6.37
N GLN A 101 -7.75 -18.40 6.18
CA GLN A 101 -8.76 -19.38 5.78
C GLN A 101 -8.44 -20.03 4.42
N ILE A 102 -8.01 -19.25 3.42
CA ILE A 102 -7.60 -19.79 2.13
C ILE A 102 -6.41 -20.73 2.28
N ARG A 103 -5.42 -20.41 3.14
CA ARG A 103 -4.27 -21.30 3.41
C ARG A 103 -4.71 -22.64 3.99
N GLU A 104 -5.69 -22.64 4.89
CA GLU A 104 -6.26 -23.87 5.46
C GLU A 104 -6.99 -24.72 4.42
N LEU A 105 -7.76 -24.08 3.53
CA LEU A 105 -8.51 -24.76 2.47
C LEU A 105 -7.61 -25.28 1.33
N HIS A 106 -6.52 -24.56 1.03
CA HIS A 106 -5.63 -24.84 -0.08
C HIS A 106 -4.18 -25.03 0.38
N PRO A 107 -3.86 -26.09 1.16
CA PRO A 107 -2.53 -26.30 1.74
C PRO A 107 -1.41 -26.55 0.70
N HIS A 108 -1.76 -26.74 -0.57
CA HIS A 108 -0.84 -26.89 -1.70
C HIS A 108 -0.51 -25.56 -2.39
N VAL A 109 -1.13 -24.46 -1.98
CA VAL A 109 -0.97 -23.12 -2.56
C VAL A 109 -0.20 -22.22 -1.59
N ASN A 110 0.79 -21.49 -2.10
CA ASN A 110 1.53 -20.52 -1.31
C ASN A 110 0.80 -19.17 -1.33
N ILE A 111 0.09 -18.84 -0.26
CA ILE A 111 -0.54 -17.52 -0.07
C ILE A 111 0.33 -16.66 0.84
N ILE A 112 0.87 -15.56 0.32
CA ILE A 112 1.81 -14.67 1.00
C ILE A 112 1.14 -13.30 1.17
N TYR A 113 0.91 -12.87 2.40
CA TYR A 113 0.53 -11.50 2.71
C TYR A 113 1.77 -10.61 2.66
N ALA A 114 1.71 -9.45 2.02
CA ALA A 114 2.77 -8.44 2.05
C ALA A 114 2.31 -7.22 2.83
N ASP A 115 3.01 -6.92 3.92
CA ASP A 115 2.64 -5.88 4.89
C ASP A 115 3.05 -4.49 4.41
N TYR A 116 2.39 -4.02 3.35
CA TYR A 116 2.63 -2.73 2.72
C TYR A 116 2.42 -1.57 3.70
N TYR A 117 1.45 -1.71 4.61
CA TYR A 117 1.18 -0.71 5.64
C TYR A 117 2.40 -0.44 6.52
N ASN A 118 2.92 -1.47 7.20
CA ASN A 118 4.04 -1.28 8.12
C ASN A 118 5.35 -0.94 7.40
N ILE A 119 5.55 -1.41 6.17
CA ILE A 119 6.68 -0.96 5.35
C ILE A 119 6.58 0.54 5.09
N ALA A 120 5.42 1.01 4.60
CA ALA A 120 5.22 2.42 4.25
C ALA A 120 5.26 3.34 5.47
N MET A 121 4.73 2.92 6.62
CA MET A 121 4.76 3.70 7.86
C MET A 121 6.18 4.07 8.31
N ARG A 122 7.20 3.26 7.97
CA ARG A 122 8.61 3.59 8.25
C ARG A 122 9.09 4.85 7.52
N PHE A 123 8.56 5.13 6.33
CA PHE A 123 8.93 6.32 5.57
C PHE A 123 8.40 7.61 6.22
N TYR A 124 7.32 7.51 6.99
CA TYR A 124 6.74 8.64 7.72
C TYR A 124 7.39 8.82 9.11
N HIS A 125 7.75 7.72 9.80
CA HIS A 125 8.41 7.80 11.09
C HIS A 125 9.92 8.10 11.01
N PHE A 126 10.61 7.60 9.98
CA PHE A 126 12.06 7.71 9.85
C PHE A 126 12.49 8.14 8.43
N PRO A 127 11.94 9.23 7.87
CA PRO A 127 12.15 9.62 6.47
C PRO A 127 13.63 9.75 6.08
N ASP A 128 14.46 10.31 6.97
CA ASP A 128 15.89 10.53 6.75
C ASP A 128 16.67 9.23 6.47
N GLN A 129 16.23 8.09 7.04
CA GLN A 129 16.89 6.79 6.80
C GLN A 129 16.70 6.29 5.36
N PHE A 130 15.68 6.79 4.67
CA PHE A 130 15.31 6.39 3.32
C PHE A 130 15.61 7.46 2.27
N GLY A 131 16.14 8.62 2.69
CA GLY A 131 16.46 9.76 1.84
C GLY A 131 15.28 10.69 1.55
N PHE A 132 14.18 10.58 2.29
CA PHE A 132 13.00 11.42 2.10
C PHE A 132 13.08 12.71 2.91
N THR A 133 12.65 13.82 2.32
CA THR A 133 12.51 15.12 2.99
C THR A 133 11.07 15.63 2.99
N LYS A 134 10.22 15.07 2.11
CA LYS A 134 8.80 15.39 1.98
C LYS A 134 7.97 14.11 2.01
N THR A 135 7.29 13.87 3.14
CA THR A 135 6.54 12.64 3.38
C THR A 135 5.06 12.77 3.01
N ILE A 136 4.42 13.88 3.38
CA ILE A 136 2.98 14.11 3.20
C ILE A 136 2.66 15.21 2.17
N VAL A 137 3.62 15.56 1.31
CA VAL A 137 3.44 16.54 0.24
C VAL A 137 3.72 15.85 -1.10
N ALA A 138 2.86 16.05 -2.10
CA ALA A 138 3.05 15.47 -3.42
C ALA A 138 4.17 16.17 -4.21
N CYS A 139 4.95 15.41 -5.00
CA CYS A 139 5.97 15.97 -5.88
C CYS A 139 5.38 16.69 -7.11
N CYS A 140 4.36 16.09 -7.74
CA CYS A 140 3.67 16.62 -8.90
C CYS A 140 2.24 16.98 -8.53
N GLY A 141 1.92 18.26 -8.56
CA GLY A 141 0.63 18.73 -8.11
C GLY A 141 0.61 20.23 -7.90
N ARG A 142 -0.49 20.71 -7.34
CA ARG A 142 -0.68 22.11 -6.96
C ARG A 142 -1.61 22.19 -5.77
N GLY A 143 -1.60 23.34 -5.10
CA GLY A 143 -2.46 23.59 -3.94
C GLY A 143 -1.66 23.54 -2.65
N VAL A 144 -2.23 24.09 -1.59
CA VAL A 144 -1.60 24.15 -0.28
C VAL A 144 -2.51 23.47 0.75
N PRO A 145 -1.95 22.83 1.78
CA PRO A 145 -0.51 22.69 2.06
C PRO A 145 0.16 21.46 1.41
N TYR A 146 -0.62 20.49 0.91
CA TYR A 146 -0.10 19.16 0.54
C TYR A 146 0.30 19.01 -0.94
N ASN A 147 0.27 20.11 -1.72
CA ASN A 147 0.54 20.11 -3.15
C ASN A 147 -0.41 19.20 -3.95
N TYR A 148 -1.67 19.10 -3.51
CA TYR A 148 -2.71 18.31 -4.17
C TYR A 148 -3.99 19.13 -4.43
N SER A 149 -4.65 18.87 -5.55
CA SER A 149 -5.96 19.41 -5.90
C SER A 149 -6.74 18.41 -6.76
N SER A 150 -7.96 18.06 -6.36
CA SER A 150 -8.85 17.19 -7.13
C SER A 150 -9.31 17.80 -8.46
N SER A 151 -9.21 19.12 -8.61
CA SER A 151 -9.63 19.83 -9.82
C SER A 151 -8.61 19.79 -10.97
N MET A 152 -7.38 19.34 -10.69
CA MET A 152 -6.29 19.36 -11.65
C MET A 152 -5.25 18.30 -11.29
N ALA A 153 -5.28 17.19 -12.01
CA ALA A 153 -4.38 16.07 -11.79
C ALA A 153 -2.95 16.41 -12.27
N CYS A 154 -1.96 15.68 -11.74
CA CYS A 154 -0.60 15.74 -12.24
C CYS A 154 -0.57 15.48 -13.75
N GLY A 155 0.00 16.41 -14.53
CA GLY A 155 0.08 16.33 -15.99
C GLY A 155 -1.06 17.03 -16.75
N ASP A 156 -2.13 17.46 -16.06
CA ASP A 156 -3.18 18.28 -16.68
C ASP A 156 -2.65 19.67 -17.03
N PRO A 157 -2.93 20.23 -18.22
CA PRO A 157 -2.62 21.63 -18.50
C PRO A 157 -3.34 22.58 -17.52
N PRO A 158 -2.67 23.59 -16.93
CA PRO A 158 -1.29 24.05 -17.17
C PRO A 158 -0.22 23.40 -16.26
N LEU A 159 -0.57 22.44 -15.41
CA LEU A 159 0.36 21.73 -14.53
C LEU A 159 1.27 20.79 -15.33
N ARG A 160 2.42 21.33 -15.75
CA ARG A 160 3.44 20.59 -16.52
C ARG A 160 4.73 20.34 -15.75
N THR A 161 4.82 20.83 -14.52
CA THR A 161 6.05 20.79 -13.71
C THR A 161 5.81 19.97 -12.44
N SER A 162 6.78 19.13 -12.11
CA SER A 162 6.89 18.43 -10.83
C SER A 162 8.00 19.06 -9.98
N CYS A 163 8.21 18.54 -8.77
CA CYS A 163 9.38 18.83 -7.96
C CYS A 163 10.69 18.47 -8.69
N ASP A 164 11.80 19.09 -8.28
CA ASP A 164 13.12 18.92 -8.91
C ASP A 164 13.74 17.55 -8.64
N ASP A 165 13.51 16.99 -7.45
CA ASP A 165 14.03 15.68 -7.03
C ASP A 165 12.91 14.78 -6.47
N PRO A 166 12.26 13.98 -7.34
CA PRO A 166 11.23 13.03 -6.92
C PRO A 166 11.74 11.94 -5.97
N SER A 167 13.05 11.68 -5.90
CA SER A 167 13.59 10.67 -4.99
C SER A 167 13.57 11.09 -3.52
N SER A 168 13.41 12.39 -3.26
CA SER A 168 13.29 12.97 -1.92
C SER A 168 11.83 13.05 -1.41
N TYR A 169 10.86 12.59 -2.21
CA TYR A 169 9.43 12.64 -1.90
C TYR A 169 8.86 11.23 -1.75
N VAL A 170 7.95 11.05 -0.78
CA VAL A 170 7.20 9.79 -0.62
C VAL A 170 6.09 9.66 -1.66
N SER A 171 5.29 10.71 -1.84
CA SER A 171 4.16 10.76 -2.78
C SER A 171 4.51 11.43 -4.10
N TRP A 172 4.07 10.81 -5.21
CA TRP A 172 4.21 11.37 -6.55
C TRP A 172 3.15 12.42 -6.82
N ASP A 173 1.87 12.06 -6.83
CA ASP A 173 0.77 12.93 -7.29
C ASP A 173 -0.32 13.15 -6.24
N GLY A 174 -0.09 12.69 -5.00
CA GLY A 174 -1.03 12.76 -3.90
C GLY A 174 -1.87 11.51 -3.67
N VAL A 175 -1.93 10.60 -4.64
CA VAL A 175 -2.56 9.28 -4.50
C VAL A 175 -1.51 8.18 -4.57
N HIS A 176 -0.61 8.28 -5.54
CA HIS A 176 0.43 7.30 -5.81
C HIS A 176 1.76 7.68 -5.15
N PHE A 177 2.58 6.66 -4.89
CA PHE A 177 3.95 6.86 -4.41
C PHE A 177 4.94 7.13 -5.54
N THR A 178 6.08 7.74 -5.20
CA THR A 178 7.20 7.90 -6.12
C THR A 178 7.87 6.56 -6.43
N GLU A 179 8.64 6.52 -7.53
CA GLU A 179 9.46 5.35 -7.85
C GLU A 179 10.44 4.98 -6.71
N ALA A 180 11.02 5.98 -6.04
CA ALA A 180 11.94 5.76 -4.92
C ALA A 180 11.25 5.04 -3.76
N THR A 181 10.02 5.43 -3.42
CA THR A 181 9.20 4.76 -2.41
C THR A 181 8.85 3.33 -2.81
N TYR A 182 8.37 3.09 -4.03
CA TYR A 182 8.08 1.73 -4.52
C TYR A 182 9.34 0.86 -4.59
N ARG A 183 10.51 1.44 -4.86
CA ARG A 183 11.80 0.75 -4.79
C ARG A 183 12.13 0.29 -3.37
N TRP A 184 11.83 1.09 -2.35
CA TRP A 184 11.99 0.67 -0.96
C TRP A 184 10.98 -0.40 -0.57
N ILE A 185 9.71 -0.25 -0.97
CA ILE A 185 8.66 -1.24 -0.71
C ILE A 185 9.04 -2.60 -1.31
N SER A 186 9.40 -2.63 -2.59
CA SER A 186 9.80 -3.86 -3.26
C SER A 186 11.03 -4.51 -2.62
N LYS A 187 12.04 -3.73 -2.19
CA LYS A 187 13.18 -4.26 -1.44
C LYS A 187 12.75 -4.89 -0.11
N ALA A 188 11.90 -4.21 0.65
CA ALA A 188 11.44 -4.71 1.93
C ALA A 188 10.62 -6.01 1.79
N VAL A 189 9.70 -6.06 0.83
CA VAL A 189 8.91 -7.27 0.52
C VAL A 189 9.80 -8.46 0.15
N LEU A 190 10.87 -8.23 -0.62
CA LEU A 190 11.72 -9.31 -1.12
C LEU A 190 12.81 -9.75 -0.14
N LYS A 191 13.28 -8.86 0.74
CA LYS A 191 14.50 -9.07 1.54
C LYS A 191 14.31 -8.99 3.04
N GLU A 192 13.22 -8.40 3.50
CA GLU A 192 12.96 -8.15 4.91
C GLU A 192 11.77 -8.99 5.41
N LEU A 193 11.53 -8.98 6.72
CA LEU A 193 10.50 -9.77 7.39
C LEU A 193 9.12 -9.08 7.34
N PHE A 194 8.69 -8.65 6.14
CA PHE A 194 7.39 -7.98 5.91
C PHE A 194 6.41 -8.80 5.09
N THR A 195 6.62 -10.12 5.03
CA THR A 195 5.65 -11.02 4.41
C THR A 195 5.27 -12.15 5.36
N ILE A 196 4.03 -12.61 5.26
CA ILE A 196 3.51 -13.69 6.10
C ILE A 196 2.90 -14.75 5.18
N PRO A 197 3.49 -15.97 5.08
CA PRO A 197 4.81 -16.35 5.60
C PRO A 197 5.95 -15.60 4.87
N TYR A 198 7.18 -15.68 5.40
CA TYR A 198 8.32 -15.01 4.80
C TYR A 198 8.66 -15.55 3.40
N ILE A 199 8.83 -14.67 2.41
CA ILE A 199 9.09 -15.10 1.02
C ILE A 199 10.39 -15.91 0.89
N ASN A 200 11.37 -15.62 1.76
CA ASN A 200 12.64 -16.33 1.81
C ASN A 200 12.54 -17.76 2.38
N SER A 201 11.46 -18.11 3.09
CA SER A 201 11.22 -19.47 3.57
C SER A 201 10.56 -20.35 2.51
N LEU A 202 10.00 -19.75 1.46
CA LEU A 202 9.37 -20.44 0.33
C LEU A 202 10.36 -20.75 -0.80
N CYS A 203 11.46 -20.00 -0.87
CA CYS A 203 12.61 -20.36 -1.69
C CYS A 203 13.34 -21.54 -1.04
N LEU A 204 13.07 -22.77 -1.48
CA LEU A 204 13.97 -23.89 -1.20
C LEU A 204 15.39 -23.48 -1.66
N PRO A 205 16.44 -23.71 -0.86
CA PRO A 205 17.80 -23.51 -1.35
C PRO A 205 17.94 -24.39 -2.58
N LEU A 206 18.22 -23.76 -3.73
CA LEU A 206 18.68 -24.48 -4.91
C LEU A 206 19.86 -25.32 -4.43
N THR A 207 19.65 -26.63 -4.31
CA THR A 207 20.75 -27.58 -4.20
C THR A 207 21.49 -27.48 -5.52
N VAL A 208 22.50 -26.60 -5.53
CA VAL A 208 23.51 -26.59 -6.59
C VAL A 208 24.21 -27.94 -6.47
N ASN A 209 23.71 -28.92 -7.24
CA ASN A 209 24.40 -30.16 -7.50
C ASN A 209 25.68 -29.80 -8.28
N ASN A 210 26.75 -29.47 -7.54
CA ASN A 210 28.10 -29.55 -8.05
C ASN A 210 28.43 -31.03 -8.29
N LYS A 211 27.91 -31.58 -9.39
CA LYS A 211 28.28 -32.90 -9.90
C LYS A 211 29.10 -32.72 -11.18
N PHE A 212 30.41 -32.95 -11.00
CA PHE A 212 31.37 -33.49 -11.95
C PHE A 212 31.64 -32.72 -13.26
N ILE A 213 32.83 -32.09 -13.31
CA ILE A 213 33.68 -32.19 -14.50
C ILE A 213 35.07 -32.64 -14.01
N SER A 214 35.30 -33.94 -14.12
CA SER A 214 36.62 -34.54 -14.20
C SER A 214 36.71 -35.28 -15.53
N SER A 215 37.47 -34.71 -16.46
CA SER A 215 38.08 -35.40 -17.60
C SER A 215 39.19 -34.52 -18.16
#